data_AF-A0A3B4ZHQ8-F1
#
_entry.id   AF-A0A3B4ZHQ8-F1
#
_cell.length_a   1.000
_cell.length_b   1.000
_cell.length_c   1.000
_cell.angle_alpha   90.00
_cell.angle_beta   90.00
_cell.angle_gamma   90.00
#
_symmetry.space_group_name_H-M   'P 1'
#
loop_
_entity.id
_entity.type
_entity.pdbx_description
1 polymer ?
#
loop_
_entity_poly.entity_id
_entity_poly.type
_entity_poly.pdbx_seq_one_letter_code
_entity_poly.pdbx_strand_id
1 'polypeptide(L)'
;MLLLARRTDLRRISLDTPDFTDIILQVDDIRHAIAIDYDPVEGYIYWTDDDVKAIRRSLLDGSDAQFVVTSQVNHPDGIAVDWIARNLYWTDTGTDRIEVTRLNGTMRKILISEDLDEPRAIVLDPVAGYMYWTDWGEVPKIERADLDGMERVVMVNTSLGWPNGLALDYDERKIYWGDAKTDKIEVMNMDGSGRRVLVEDKLPHIFGFTLLGDYIYWTDWQRRSIERVHKRSAEREFIIDQLPDLMGLKATYVHKTFGESADRTTAAAATCASTSLRASSAAARSVWSSSPT
;
A
#
# COMPACT_ATOMS: atom_id res chain seq x y z
N MET A 1 4.23 -7.78 11.79
CA MET A 1 4.50 -6.45 12.35
C MET A 1 3.53 -5.45 11.76
N LEU A 2 3.14 -4.44 12.53
CA LEU A 2 2.38 -3.29 12.06
C LEU A 2 3.28 -2.04 12.11
N LEU A 3 3.48 -1.39 10.96
CA LEU A 3 4.15 -0.11 10.85
C LEU A 3 3.09 0.99 10.83
N LEU A 4 3.42 2.12 11.45
CA LEU A 4 2.51 3.22 11.65
C LEU A 4 3.20 4.55 11.35
N ALA A 5 2.57 5.35 10.51
CA ALA A 5 2.90 6.76 10.34
C ALA A 5 1.98 7.59 11.23
N ARG A 6 2.58 8.38 12.10
CA ARG A 6 1.91 9.51 12.75
C ARG A 6 2.48 10.80 12.20
N ARG A 7 1.77 11.91 12.40
CA ARG A 7 2.18 13.22 11.89
C ARG A 7 3.67 13.52 12.10
N THR A 8 4.20 13.31 13.29
CA THR A 8 5.58 13.70 13.65
C THR A 8 6.50 12.54 14.02
N ASP A 9 6.03 11.29 13.96
CA ASP A 9 6.86 10.12 14.25
C ASP A 9 6.42 8.88 13.48
N LEU A 10 7.35 7.94 13.29
CA LEU A 10 7.05 6.60 12.78
C LEU A 10 7.15 5.60 13.93
N ARG A 11 6.28 4.61 13.92
CA ARG A 11 6.18 3.59 14.96
C ARG A 11 6.10 2.20 14.37
N ARG A 12 6.53 1.21 15.15
CA ARG A 12 6.31 -0.20 14.86
C ARG A 12 5.69 -0.89 16.06
N ILE A 13 4.69 -1.72 15.78
CA ILE A 13 3.94 -2.49 16.75
C ILE A 13 4.14 -3.97 16.44
N SER A 14 4.54 -4.74 17.45
CA SER A 14 4.58 -6.20 17.36
C SER A 14 3.16 -6.75 17.26
N LEU A 15 2.94 -7.67 16.32
CA LEU A 15 1.68 -8.43 16.22
C LEU A 15 1.82 -9.85 16.80
N ASP A 16 3.02 -10.24 17.21
CA ASP A 16 3.33 -11.58 17.73
C ASP A 16 3.08 -11.68 19.24
N THR A 17 2.96 -10.54 19.91
CA THR A 17 2.76 -10.43 21.35
C THR A 17 1.47 -9.68 21.66
N PRO A 18 0.69 -10.11 22.68
CA PRO A 18 -0.62 -9.54 22.98
C PRO A 18 -0.56 -8.14 23.62
N ASP A 19 0.63 -7.69 24.00
CA ASP A 19 0.88 -6.38 24.61
C ASP A 19 1.00 -5.25 23.57
N PHE A 20 1.01 -5.58 22.27
CA PHE A 20 1.12 -4.63 21.15
C PHE A 20 2.22 -3.58 21.38
N THR A 21 3.42 -4.04 21.75
CA THR A 21 4.54 -3.17 22.10
C THR A 21 4.77 -2.11 21.01
N ASP A 22 4.54 -0.85 21.35
CA ASP A 22 4.72 0.30 20.46
C ASP A 22 6.12 0.88 20.62
N ILE A 23 6.89 0.87 19.54
CA ILE A 23 8.28 1.34 19.49
C ILE A 23 8.40 2.46 18.47
N ILE A 24 8.86 3.63 18.92
CA ILE A 24 9.16 4.79 18.07
C ILE A 24 10.47 4.54 17.32
N LEU A 25 10.45 4.67 16.00
CA LEU A 25 11.64 4.63 15.16
C LEU A 25 12.45 5.91 15.33
N GLN A 26 13.77 5.77 15.50
CA GLN A 26 14.67 6.90 15.71
C GLN A 26 15.05 7.52 14.37
N VAL A 27 14.14 8.33 13.81
CA VAL A 27 14.35 9.06 12.55
C VAL A 27 14.06 10.53 12.78
N ASP A 28 14.99 11.40 12.36
CA ASP A 28 14.88 12.84 12.54
C ASP A 28 14.05 13.52 11.43
N ASP A 29 13.58 14.74 11.73
CA ASP A 29 12.91 15.66 10.80
C ASP A 29 11.66 15.10 10.09
N ILE A 30 10.85 14.31 10.80
CA ILE A 30 9.48 14.01 10.37
C ILE A 30 8.60 15.21 10.73
N ARG A 31 7.92 15.80 9.75
CA ARG A 31 7.07 16.98 9.95
C ARG A 31 5.60 16.63 9.81
N HIS A 32 5.26 15.90 8.75
CA HIS A 32 3.91 15.44 8.50
C HIS A 32 3.93 14.16 7.64
N ALA A 33 4.26 13.03 8.28
CA ALA A 33 4.28 11.74 7.58
C ALA A 33 2.86 11.27 7.25
N ILE A 34 2.63 10.85 6.01
CA ILE A 34 1.30 10.50 5.49
C ILE A 34 1.19 8.99 5.23
N ALA A 35 1.89 8.49 4.21
CA ALA A 35 1.84 7.10 3.79
C ALA A 35 3.12 6.36 4.17
N ILE A 36 3.03 5.04 4.36
CA ILE A 36 4.14 4.18 4.75
C ILE A 36 4.02 2.81 4.09
N ASP A 37 5.13 2.28 3.58
CA ASP A 37 5.23 0.90 3.10
C ASP A 37 6.60 0.30 3.44
N TYR A 38 6.76 -1.01 3.22
CA TYR A 38 7.93 -1.76 3.65
C TYR A 38 8.46 -2.68 2.56
N ASP A 39 9.77 -2.69 2.41
CA ASP A 39 10.48 -3.68 1.62
C ASP A 39 11.02 -4.81 2.50
N PRO A 40 10.43 -6.02 2.45
CA PRO A 40 10.92 -7.16 3.23
C PRO A 40 12.23 -7.77 2.71
N VAL A 41 12.73 -7.34 1.54
CA VAL A 41 13.99 -7.86 0.96
C VAL A 41 15.21 -7.16 1.57
N GLU A 42 15.24 -5.83 1.56
CA GLU A 42 16.36 -5.05 2.13
C GLU A 42 16.03 -4.49 3.53
N GLY A 43 14.78 -4.59 3.98
CA GLY A 43 14.36 -4.15 5.31
C GLY A 43 14.16 -2.63 5.45
N TYR A 44 14.04 -1.91 4.34
CA TYR A 44 13.73 -0.48 4.35
C TYR A 44 12.24 -0.22 4.54
N ILE A 45 11.94 0.73 5.41
CA ILE A 45 10.66 1.42 5.47
C ILE A 45 10.73 2.60 4.50
N TYR A 46 9.68 2.81 3.72
CA TYR A 46 9.48 3.97 2.88
C TYR A 46 8.30 4.78 3.41
N TRP A 47 8.45 6.10 3.51
CA TRP A 47 7.34 6.97 3.89
C TRP A 47 7.34 8.26 3.10
N THR A 48 6.17 8.88 3.06
CA THR A 48 5.93 10.17 2.42
C THR A 48 5.73 11.25 3.48
N ASP A 49 6.19 12.47 3.21
CA ASP A 49 6.00 13.63 4.08
C ASP A 49 5.61 14.84 3.23
N ASP A 50 4.41 15.39 3.45
CA ASP A 50 3.85 16.47 2.63
C ASP A 50 4.30 17.86 3.09
N ASP A 51 4.79 18.04 4.33
CA ASP A 51 5.39 19.30 4.78
C ASP A 51 6.84 19.39 4.31
N VAL A 52 7.58 18.28 4.36
CA VAL A 52 8.94 18.16 3.82
C VAL A 52 8.93 18.07 2.29
N LYS A 53 7.79 17.71 1.68
CA LYS A 53 7.62 17.51 0.24
C LYS A 53 8.61 16.47 -0.32
N ALA A 54 8.70 15.33 0.35
CA ALA A 54 9.67 14.30 0.01
C ALA A 54 9.19 12.87 0.32
N ILE A 55 9.84 11.92 -0.35
CA ILE A 55 9.78 10.50 -0.03
C ILE A 55 11.12 10.10 0.58
N ARG A 56 11.08 9.43 1.72
CA ARG A 56 12.26 9.05 2.50
C ARG A 56 12.23 7.55 2.81
N ARG A 57 13.40 7.02 3.18
CA ARG A 57 13.54 5.64 3.66
C ARG A 57 14.51 5.53 4.82
N SER A 58 14.39 4.48 5.61
CA SER A 58 15.32 4.09 6.68
C SER A 58 15.20 2.60 6.96
N LEU A 59 16.17 2.03 7.66
CA LEU A 59 16.04 0.70 8.24
C LEU A 59 15.04 0.69 9.41
N LEU A 60 14.64 -0.50 9.85
CA LEU A 60 13.68 -0.70 10.95
C LEU A 60 14.14 -0.15 12.32
N ASP A 61 15.44 0.07 12.49
CA ASP A 61 16.01 0.69 13.69
C ASP A 61 16.17 2.22 13.55
N GLY A 62 15.77 2.79 12.40
CA GLY A 62 15.91 4.20 12.06
C GLY A 62 17.27 4.57 11.44
N SER A 63 18.22 3.63 11.39
CA SER A 63 19.51 3.86 10.76
C SER A 63 19.40 3.97 9.23
N ASP A 64 20.45 4.50 8.61
CA ASP A 64 20.53 4.71 7.16
C ASP A 64 19.33 5.49 6.58
N ALA A 65 18.89 6.53 7.31
CA ALA A 65 17.83 7.41 6.87
C ALA A 65 18.29 8.24 5.65
N GLN A 66 17.53 8.17 4.56
CA GLN A 66 17.88 8.78 3.27
C GLN A 66 16.66 9.44 2.61
N PHE A 67 16.91 10.49 1.85
CA PHE A 67 15.93 11.04 0.91
C PHE A 67 15.95 10.22 -0.39
N VAL A 68 14.78 9.84 -0.87
CA VAL A 68 14.58 9.05 -2.11
C VAL A 68 14.10 9.96 -3.25
N VAL A 69 13.08 10.77 -2.99
CA VAL A 69 12.54 11.75 -3.95
C VAL A 69 12.35 13.08 -3.24
N THR A 70 12.88 14.18 -3.80
CA THR A 70 12.91 15.51 -3.15
C THR A 70 12.43 16.66 -4.04
N SER A 71 12.03 16.36 -5.27
CA SER A 71 11.61 17.38 -6.24
C SER A 71 10.27 17.00 -6.83
N GLN A 72 9.45 17.98 -7.20
CA GLN A 72 8.14 17.77 -7.82
C GLN A 72 7.28 16.76 -7.04
N VAL A 73 7.30 16.85 -5.72
CA VAL A 73 6.41 16.13 -4.81
C VAL A 73 5.60 17.20 -4.09
N ASN A 74 4.27 17.11 -4.14
CA ASN A 74 3.38 18.08 -3.54
C ASN A 74 2.57 17.46 -2.40
N HIS A 75 1.64 16.56 -2.65
CA HIS A 75 0.88 15.87 -1.60
C HIS A 75 0.92 14.35 -1.83
N PRO A 76 2.04 13.71 -1.45
CA PRO A 76 2.25 12.28 -1.67
C PRO A 76 1.42 11.43 -0.70
N ASP A 77 0.16 11.16 -1.05
CA ASP A 77 -0.84 10.56 -0.15
C ASP A 77 -0.82 9.02 -0.11
N GLY A 78 -0.15 8.37 -1.06
CA GLY A 78 -0.01 6.93 -1.12
C GLY A 78 1.36 6.50 -1.64
N ILE A 79 1.84 5.35 -1.14
CA ILE A 79 3.12 4.77 -1.53
C ILE A 79 3.01 3.25 -1.54
N ALA A 80 3.63 2.61 -2.53
CA ALA A 80 3.69 1.17 -2.63
C ALA A 80 5.03 0.66 -3.17
N VAL A 81 5.56 -0.36 -2.51
CA VAL A 81 6.84 -1.00 -2.84
C VAL A 81 6.60 -2.19 -3.76
N ASP A 82 7.23 -2.19 -4.94
CA ASP A 82 7.38 -3.40 -5.75
C ASP A 82 8.65 -4.14 -5.33
N TRP A 83 8.47 -5.13 -4.44
CA TRP A 83 9.57 -5.92 -3.91
C TRP A 83 10.22 -6.85 -4.95
N ILE A 84 9.52 -7.15 -6.06
CA ILE A 84 10.01 -8.03 -7.14
C ILE A 84 10.85 -7.22 -8.15
N ALA A 85 10.27 -6.15 -8.71
CA ALA A 85 10.93 -5.32 -9.73
C ALA A 85 11.91 -4.30 -9.16
N ARG A 86 11.87 -4.09 -7.83
CA ARG A 86 12.65 -3.09 -7.10
C ARG A 86 12.32 -1.67 -7.55
N ASN A 87 11.02 -1.40 -7.67
CA ASN A 87 10.47 -0.08 -8.01
C ASN A 87 9.64 0.47 -6.84
N LEU A 88 9.54 1.79 -6.76
CA LEU A 88 8.73 2.51 -5.79
C LEU A 88 7.65 3.31 -6.54
N TYR A 89 6.40 3.08 -6.19
CA TYR A 89 5.23 3.75 -6.75
C TYR A 89 4.65 4.70 -5.72
N TRP A 90 4.16 5.85 -6.16
CA TRP A 90 3.42 6.76 -5.29
C TRP A 90 2.35 7.52 -6.07
N THR A 91 1.34 7.96 -5.34
CA THR A 91 0.28 8.86 -5.79
C THR A 91 0.53 10.24 -5.20
N ASP A 92 0.24 11.30 -5.96
CA ASP A 92 0.39 12.68 -5.51
C ASP A 92 -0.87 13.48 -5.86
N THR A 93 -1.69 13.78 -4.84
CA THR A 93 -2.94 14.56 -4.99
C THR A 93 -2.69 16.03 -5.29
N GLY A 94 -1.48 16.53 -5.04
CA GLY A 94 -1.13 17.91 -5.33
C GLY A 94 -0.68 18.15 -6.77
N THR A 95 -0.44 17.08 -7.53
CA THR A 95 -0.08 17.15 -8.96
C THR A 95 -0.92 16.26 -9.86
N ASP A 96 -1.86 15.51 -9.28
CA ASP A 96 -2.72 14.52 -9.92
C ASP A 96 -1.94 13.51 -10.77
N ARG A 97 -0.97 12.85 -10.12
CA ARG A 97 -0.08 11.89 -10.80
C ARG A 97 0.11 10.60 -10.01
N ILE A 98 0.27 9.52 -10.77
CA ILE A 98 0.89 8.29 -10.31
C ILE A 98 2.25 8.16 -10.97
N GLU A 99 3.28 7.97 -10.18
CA GLU A 99 4.65 7.96 -10.64
C GLU A 99 5.42 6.75 -10.10
N VAL A 100 6.51 6.43 -10.77
CA VAL A 100 7.40 5.32 -10.41
C VAL A 100 8.86 5.74 -10.47
N THR A 101 9.66 5.19 -9.56
CA THR A 101 11.12 5.23 -9.56
C THR A 101 11.68 3.85 -9.24
N ARG A 102 13.00 3.67 -9.35
CA ARG A 102 13.68 2.61 -8.58
C ARG A 102 13.59 2.89 -7.09
N LEU A 103 13.77 1.86 -6.26
CA LEU A 103 13.78 1.98 -4.79
C LEU A 103 14.83 2.96 -4.22
N ASN A 104 15.81 3.37 -5.01
CA ASN A 104 16.82 4.39 -4.67
C ASN A 104 16.50 5.79 -5.24
N GLY A 105 15.31 6.00 -5.82
CA GLY A 105 14.85 7.27 -6.38
C GLY A 105 15.30 7.56 -7.82
N THR A 106 16.12 6.69 -8.43
CA THR A 106 16.56 6.87 -9.82
C THR A 106 15.49 6.46 -10.83
N MET A 107 15.67 6.88 -12.09
CA MET A 107 14.76 6.57 -13.21
C MET A 107 13.31 6.97 -12.89
N ARG A 108 13.03 8.26 -12.70
CA ARG A 108 11.65 8.69 -12.47
C ARG A 108 10.83 8.67 -13.76
N LYS A 109 9.59 8.17 -13.70
CA LYS A 109 8.63 8.15 -14.81
C LYS A 109 7.22 8.44 -14.28
N ILE A 110 6.49 9.32 -14.97
CA ILE A 110 5.05 9.51 -14.76
C ILE A 110 4.32 8.39 -15.50
N LEU A 111 3.45 7.67 -14.79
CA LEU A 111 2.66 6.56 -15.35
C LEU A 111 1.27 7.01 -15.75
N ILE A 112 0.60 7.75 -14.87
CA ILE A 112 -0.78 8.23 -15.08
C ILE A 112 -0.83 9.69 -14.64
N SER A 113 -1.38 10.55 -15.51
CA SER A 113 -1.59 11.98 -15.25
C SER A 113 -2.82 12.55 -15.96
N GLU A 114 -3.53 11.74 -16.74
CA GLU A 114 -4.74 12.13 -17.45
C GLU A 114 -5.95 11.48 -16.77
N ASP A 115 -7.08 12.18 -16.71
CA ASP A 115 -8.32 11.73 -16.07
C ASP A 115 -8.13 11.18 -14.64
N LEU A 116 -7.19 11.76 -13.90
CA LEU A 116 -6.85 11.44 -12.52
C LEU A 116 -7.15 12.66 -11.66
N ASP A 117 -7.89 12.49 -10.57
CA ASP A 117 -8.35 13.60 -9.73
C ASP A 117 -8.24 13.20 -8.25
N GLU A 118 -7.27 13.78 -7.56
CA GLU A 118 -6.92 13.42 -6.18
C GLU A 118 -6.66 11.90 -5.97
N PRO A 119 -5.64 11.30 -6.61
CA PRO A 119 -5.26 9.91 -6.39
C PRO A 119 -4.71 9.69 -4.97
N ARG A 120 -5.27 8.73 -4.22
CA ARG A 120 -4.96 8.56 -2.79
C ARG A 120 -4.24 7.26 -2.45
N ALA A 121 -4.96 6.17 -2.19
CA ALA A 121 -4.34 4.91 -1.81
C ALA A 121 -3.83 4.17 -3.06
N ILE A 122 -2.68 3.50 -2.97
CA ILE A 122 -2.15 2.64 -4.03
C ILE A 122 -1.62 1.33 -3.44
N VAL A 123 -1.89 0.23 -4.12
CA VAL A 123 -1.40 -1.12 -3.78
C VAL A 123 -1.02 -1.87 -5.06
N LEU A 124 -0.07 -2.79 -4.95
CA LEU A 124 0.49 -3.51 -6.10
C LEU A 124 0.24 -5.01 -5.96
N ASP A 125 -0.01 -5.68 -7.08
CA ASP A 125 0.15 -7.12 -7.25
C ASP A 125 1.30 -7.36 -8.24
N PRO A 126 2.57 -7.39 -7.76
CA PRO A 126 3.72 -7.57 -8.62
C PRO A 126 3.76 -8.91 -9.34
N VAL A 127 3.07 -9.93 -8.81
CA VAL A 127 3.03 -11.27 -9.39
C VAL A 127 2.10 -11.30 -10.60
N ALA A 128 0.94 -10.66 -10.50
CA ALA A 128 0.00 -10.53 -11.61
C ALA A 128 0.33 -9.37 -12.56
N GLY A 129 1.17 -8.42 -12.13
CA GLY A 129 1.54 -7.25 -12.93
C GLY A 129 0.53 -6.11 -12.89
N TYR A 130 -0.25 -5.98 -11.81
CA TYR A 130 -1.26 -4.93 -11.65
C TYR A 130 -0.92 -3.95 -10.54
N MET A 131 -1.30 -2.69 -10.75
CA MET A 131 -1.47 -1.72 -9.69
C MET A 131 -2.95 -1.34 -9.54
N TYR A 132 -3.36 -1.07 -8.32
CA TYR A 132 -4.70 -0.64 -7.96
C TYR A 132 -4.61 0.64 -7.14
N TRP A 133 -5.47 1.60 -7.40
CA TRP A 133 -5.51 2.83 -6.63
C TRP A 133 -6.93 3.34 -6.44
N THR A 134 -7.07 4.24 -5.47
CA THR A 134 -8.29 5.00 -5.24
C THR A 134 -8.11 6.43 -5.74
N ASP A 135 -9.19 6.96 -6.29
CA ASP A 135 -9.32 8.34 -6.76
C ASP A 135 -10.65 8.84 -6.15
N TRP A 136 -10.56 9.92 -5.39
CA TRP A 136 -11.68 10.45 -4.60
C TRP A 136 -12.08 11.88 -4.99
N GLY A 137 -11.66 12.30 -6.19
CA GLY A 137 -12.02 13.59 -6.77
C GLY A 137 -13.51 13.72 -7.09
N GLU A 138 -13.87 14.52 -8.10
CA GLU A 138 -15.28 14.82 -8.41
C GLU A 138 -16.11 13.55 -8.68
N VAL A 139 -15.50 12.54 -9.31
CA VAL A 139 -16.11 11.24 -9.60
C VAL A 139 -15.30 10.12 -8.93
N PRO A 140 -15.60 9.78 -7.66
CA PRO A 140 -14.84 8.79 -6.90
C PRO A 140 -14.87 7.41 -7.56
N LYS A 141 -13.69 6.81 -7.65
CA LYS A 141 -13.46 5.54 -8.35
C LYS A 141 -12.32 4.74 -7.75
N ILE A 142 -12.38 3.43 -7.98
CA ILE A 142 -11.27 2.50 -7.74
C ILE A 142 -10.87 1.98 -9.11
N GLU A 143 -9.59 2.07 -9.41
CA GLU A 143 -9.06 1.75 -10.74
C GLU A 143 -7.93 0.74 -10.64
N ARG A 144 -7.67 0.09 -11.78
CA ARG A 144 -6.58 -0.86 -11.97
C ARG A 144 -5.89 -0.57 -13.29
N ALA A 145 -4.58 -0.75 -13.34
CA ALA A 145 -3.80 -0.73 -14.56
C ALA A 145 -2.67 -1.77 -14.46
N ASP A 146 -1.99 -2.02 -15.56
CA ASP A 146 -0.71 -2.70 -15.56
C ASP A 146 0.34 -1.86 -14.80
N LEU A 147 1.41 -2.50 -14.30
CA LEU A 147 2.47 -1.81 -13.54
C LEU A 147 3.20 -0.71 -14.31
N ASP A 148 3.02 -0.61 -15.63
CA ASP A 148 3.56 0.45 -16.48
C ASP A 148 2.55 1.56 -16.82
N GLY A 149 1.35 1.51 -16.24
CA GLY A 149 0.28 2.49 -16.44
C GLY A 149 -0.68 2.15 -17.58
N MET A 150 -0.42 1.10 -18.36
CA MET A 150 -1.26 0.71 -19.50
C MET A 150 -2.50 -0.08 -19.06
N GLU A 151 -3.44 -0.28 -19.99
CA GLU A 151 -4.66 -1.08 -19.77
C GLU A 151 -5.46 -0.64 -18.53
N ARG A 152 -5.60 0.69 -18.35
CA ARG A 152 -6.37 1.29 -17.26
C ARG A 152 -7.85 0.92 -17.36
N VAL A 153 -8.39 0.39 -16.26
CA VAL A 153 -9.79 -0.04 -16.12
C VAL A 153 -10.36 0.52 -14.82
N VAL A 154 -11.57 1.07 -14.92
CA VAL A 154 -12.37 1.46 -13.75
C VAL A 154 -13.03 0.21 -13.17
N MET A 155 -12.63 -0.17 -11.96
CA MET A 155 -13.14 -1.35 -11.25
C MET A 155 -14.45 -1.03 -10.51
N VAL A 156 -14.52 0.14 -9.89
CA VAL A 156 -15.69 0.61 -9.13
C VAL A 156 -15.88 2.10 -9.35
N ASN A 157 -17.11 2.53 -9.67
CA ASN A 157 -17.49 3.93 -9.85
C ASN A 157 -18.88 4.27 -9.28
N THR A 158 -19.42 3.39 -8.43
CA THR A 158 -20.76 3.53 -7.85
C THR A 158 -20.68 3.33 -6.35
N SER A 159 -21.52 4.07 -5.62
CA SER A 159 -21.59 3.99 -4.15
C SER A 159 -20.22 4.19 -3.48
N LEU A 160 -19.41 5.09 -4.05
CA LEU A 160 -18.15 5.56 -3.48
C LEU A 160 -18.31 7.03 -3.08
N GLY A 161 -17.64 7.40 -2.00
CA GLY A 161 -17.56 8.75 -1.50
C GLY A 161 -16.11 9.16 -1.29
N TRP A 162 -15.47 8.62 -0.26
CA TRP A 162 -14.07 8.89 0.08
C TRP A 162 -13.31 7.57 0.29
N PRO A 163 -12.95 6.85 -0.80
CA PRO A 163 -12.21 5.59 -0.71
C PRO A 163 -10.76 5.83 -0.28
N ASN A 164 -10.54 5.98 1.02
CA ASN A 164 -9.24 6.37 1.59
C ASN A 164 -8.27 5.20 1.75
N GLY A 165 -8.78 4.00 1.94
CA GLY A 165 -7.98 2.82 2.23
C GLY A 165 -8.13 1.74 1.18
N LEU A 166 -7.04 1.06 0.83
CA LEU A 166 -7.02 -0.04 -0.14
C LEU A 166 -6.05 -1.14 0.30
N ALA A 167 -6.46 -2.41 0.23
CA ALA A 167 -5.62 -3.55 0.55
C ALA A 167 -5.95 -4.76 -0.33
N LEU A 168 -4.94 -5.60 -0.58
CA LEU A 168 -5.08 -6.82 -1.38
C LEU A 168 -4.94 -8.06 -0.49
N ASP A 169 -5.79 -9.05 -0.76
CA ASP A 169 -5.60 -10.42 -0.32
C ASP A 169 -5.12 -11.24 -1.53
N TYR A 170 -3.82 -11.53 -1.56
CA TYR A 170 -3.19 -12.25 -2.66
C TYR A 170 -3.63 -13.71 -2.73
N ASP A 171 -3.91 -14.34 -1.59
CA ASP A 171 -4.29 -15.75 -1.49
C ASP A 171 -5.74 -15.95 -1.94
N GLU A 172 -6.65 -15.09 -1.48
CA GLU A 172 -8.08 -15.16 -1.85
C GLU A 172 -8.42 -14.38 -3.14
N ARG A 173 -7.44 -13.70 -3.75
CA ARG A 173 -7.61 -12.85 -4.96
C ARG A 173 -8.72 -11.80 -4.77
N LYS A 174 -8.67 -11.07 -3.66
CA LYS A 174 -9.66 -10.05 -3.29
C LYS A 174 -9.05 -8.69 -3.04
N ILE A 175 -9.87 -7.66 -3.23
CA ILE A 175 -9.56 -6.26 -2.96
C ILE A 175 -10.51 -5.79 -1.87
N TYR A 176 -9.94 -5.13 -0.86
CA TYR A 176 -10.66 -4.54 0.27
C TYR A 176 -10.43 -3.04 0.26
N TRP A 177 -11.48 -2.25 0.50
CA TRP A 177 -11.34 -0.80 0.66
C TRP A 177 -12.20 -0.29 1.79
N GLY A 178 -11.73 0.80 2.39
CA GLY A 178 -12.46 1.57 3.38
C GLY A 178 -12.89 2.91 2.79
N ASP A 179 -14.17 3.23 2.91
CA ASP A 179 -14.73 4.51 2.46
C ASP A 179 -15.14 5.35 3.67
N ALA A 180 -14.48 6.49 3.85
CA ALA A 180 -14.66 7.37 5.01
C ALA A 180 -15.90 8.28 4.93
N LYS A 181 -16.60 8.33 3.80
CA LYS A 181 -17.83 9.11 3.64
C LYS A 181 -19.07 8.25 3.83
N THR A 182 -18.98 6.99 3.42
CA THR A 182 -20.08 6.02 3.54
C THR A 182 -19.97 5.13 4.77
N ASP A 183 -18.91 5.27 5.55
CA ASP A 183 -18.60 4.52 6.77
C ASP A 183 -18.65 2.99 6.56
N LYS A 184 -18.03 2.52 5.47
CA LYS A 184 -18.05 1.11 5.07
C LYS A 184 -16.67 0.58 4.77
N ILE A 185 -16.47 -0.70 5.12
CA ILE A 185 -15.42 -1.53 4.54
C ILE A 185 -16.10 -2.52 3.59
N GLU A 186 -15.69 -2.48 2.34
CA GLU A 186 -16.20 -3.35 1.28
C GLU A 186 -15.11 -4.29 0.76
N VAL A 187 -15.55 -5.36 0.12
CA VAL A 187 -14.68 -6.35 -0.51
C VAL A 187 -15.24 -6.76 -1.87
N MET A 188 -14.36 -6.97 -2.84
CA MET A 188 -14.67 -7.57 -4.13
C MET A 188 -13.57 -8.55 -4.55
N ASN A 189 -13.87 -9.42 -5.50
CA ASN A 189 -12.85 -10.21 -6.19
C ASN A 189 -12.00 -9.30 -7.09
N MET A 190 -10.74 -9.65 -7.33
CA MET A 190 -9.84 -8.87 -8.20
C MET A 190 -10.29 -8.75 -9.66
N ASP A 191 -11.28 -9.54 -10.09
CA ASP A 191 -11.94 -9.44 -11.39
C ASP A 191 -13.15 -8.48 -11.41
N GLY A 192 -13.44 -7.82 -10.29
CA GLY A 192 -14.57 -6.88 -10.11
C GLY A 192 -15.89 -7.55 -9.70
N SER A 193 -15.95 -8.88 -9.64
CA SER A 193 -17.14 -9.61 -9.22
C SER A 193 -17.27 -9.70 -7.70
N GLY A 194 -18.45 -10.12 -7.21
CA GLY A 194 -18.63 -10.47 -5.80
C GLY A 194 -18.50 -9.31 -4.81
N ARG A 195 -18.72 -8.07 -5.26
CA ARG A 195 -18.75 -6.88 -4.39
C ARG A 195 -19.78 -7.06 -3.28
N ARG A 196 -19.35 -6.89 -2.03
CA ARG A 196 -20.22 -6.90 -0.84
C ARG A 196 -19.64 -6.03 0.27
N VAL A 197 -20.52 -5.57 1.16
CA VAL A 197 -20.12 -4.91 2.40
C VAL A 197 -19.59 -5.97 3.38
N LEU A 198 -18.45 -5.68 4.01
CA LEU A 198 -17.85 -6.50 5.07
C LEU A 198 -18.19 -5.95 6.46
N VAL A 199 -18.03 -4.64 6.63
CA VAL A 199 -18.35 -3.91 7.87
C VAL A 199 -19.10 -2.65 7.49
N GLU A 200 -20.17 -2.38 8.22
CA GLU A 200 -20.90 -1.11 8.18
C GLU A 200 -21.02 -0.53 9.59
N ASP A 201 -21.26 0.77 9.64
CA ASP A 201 -21.43 1.58 10.84
C ASP A 201 -20.19 1.66 11.74
N LYS A 202 -20.11 2.76 12.49
CA LYS A 202 -19.03 3.03 13.45
C LYS A 202 -17.64 2.98 12.77
N LEU A 203 -17.48 3.61 11.61
CA LEU A 203 -16.19 3.79 10.93
C LEU A 203 -15.93 5.27 10.60
N PRO A 204 -15.99 6.17 11.59
CA PRO A 204 -16.20 7.60 11.39
C PRO A 204 -15.16 8.30 10.52
N HIS A 205 -13.91 7.80 10.44
CA HIS A 205 -12.95 8.28 9.45
C HIS A 205 -11.75 7.35 9.22
N ILE A 206 -11.88 6.35 8.34
CA ILE A 206 -10.75 5.49 7.92
C ILE A 206 -9.72 6.34 7.17
N PHE A 207 -8.44 6.21 7.56
CA PHE A 207 -7.32 6.84 6.86
C PHE A 207 -6.31 5.78 6.38
N GLY A 208 -5.53 5.22 7.29
CA GLY A 208 -4.62 4.11 7.01
C GLY A 208 -5.41 2.80 6.95
N PHE A 209 -5.05 1.91 6.04
CA PHE A 209 -5.76 0.66 5.81
C PHE A 209 -4.82 -0.40 5.25
N THR A 210 -4.85 -1.60 5.80
CA THR A 210 -3.97 -2.70 5.37
C THR A 210 -4.58 -4.05 5.69
N LEU A 211 -4.05 -5.11 5.09
CA LEU A 211 -4.42 -6.49 5.36
C LEU A 211 -3.18 -7.33 5.64
N LEU A 212 -3.23 -8.17 6.67
CA LEU A 212 -2.22 -9.19 6.95
C LEU A 212 -2.89 -10.45 7.52
N GLY A 213 -2.71 -11.57 6.83
CA GLY A 213 -3.34 -12.84 7.21
C GLY A 213 -4.86 -12.77 7.12
N ASP A 214 -5.53 -13.02 8.24
CA ASP A 214 -7.00 -12.98 8.33
C ASP A 214 -7.56 -11.66 8.85
N TYR A 215 -6.70 -10.68 9.14
CA TYR A 215 -7.10 -9.40 9.72
C TYR A 215 -6.87 -8.24 8.77
N ILE A 216 -7.84 -7.33 8.75
CA ILE A 216 -7.73 -6.01 8.16
C ILE A 216 -7.54 -5.03 9.31
N TYR A 217 -6.60 -4.10 9.17
CA TYR A 217 -6.28 -3.09 10.17
C TYR A 217 -6.51 -1.71 9.57
N TRP A 218 -7.06 -0.79 10.36
CA TRP A 218 -7.21 0.60 9.95
C TRP A 218 -6.95 1.56 11.10
N THR A 219 -6.54 2.78 10.74
CA THR A 219 -6.50 3.92 11.65
C THR A 219 -7.78 4.71 11.49
N ASP A 220 -8.36 5.07 12.63
CA ASP A 220 -9.52 5.96 12.70
C ASP A 220 -9.05 7.35 13.17
N TRP A 221 -9.12 8.33 12.27
CA TRP A 221 -8.62 9.67 12.54
C TRP A 221 -9.44 10.41 13.60
N GLN A 222 -10.76 10.19 13.63
CA GLN A 222 -11.64 10.86 14.57
C GLN A 222 -11.58 10.21 15.96
N ARG A 223 -11.53 8.87 16.02
CA ARG A 223 -11.45 8.13 17.29
C ARG A 223 -10.06 8.03 17.88
N ARG A 224 -9.02 8.31 17.08
CA ARG A 224 -7.62 8.21 17.50
C ARG A 224 -7.30 6.78 17.96
N SER A 225 -7.70 5.82 17.16
CA SER A 225 -7.56 4.39 17.48
C SER A 225 -7.09 3.59 16.28
N ILE A 226 -6.47 2.45 16.58
CA ILE A 226 -6.18 1.39 15.62
C ILE A 226 -7.12 0.24 15.92
N GLU A 227 -7.93 -0.12 14.94
CA GLU A 227 -8.86 -1.23 15.01
C GLU A 227 -8.44 -2.32 14.02
N ARG A 228 -8.86 -3.55 14.31
CA ARG A 228 -8.80 -4.66 13.35
C ARG A 228 -10.14 -5.35 13.22
N VAL A 229 -10.36 -5.96 12.06
CA VAL A 229 -11.50 -6.85 11.82
C VAL A 229 -11.03 -8.15 11.20
N HIS A 230 -11.57 -9.26 11.66
CA HIS A 230 -11.35 -10.55 11.05
C HIS A 230 -12.14 -10.65 9.73
N LYS A 231 -11.45 -10.86 8.60
CA LYS A 231 -12.02 -10.74 7.23
C LYS A 231 -13.16 -11.71 6.91
N ARG A 232 -13.32 -12.78 7.70
CA ARG A 232 -14.38 -13.81 7.56
C ARG A 232 -15.52 -13.68 8.58
N SER A 233 -15.21 -13.65 9.88
CA SER A 233 -16.23 -13.54 10.95
C SER A 233 -16.76 -12.12 11.13
N ALA A 234 -16.10 -11.10 10.57
CA ALA A 234 -16.39 -9.68 10.79
C ALA A 234 -16.29 -9.26 12.28
N GLU A 235 -15.57 -10.04 13.09
CA GLU A 235 -15.30 -9.71 14.49
C GLU A 235 -14.29 -8.56 14.58
N ARG A 236 -14.68 -7.49 15.29
CA ARG A 236 -13.91 -6.25 15.42
C ARG A 236 -13.26 -6.16 16.80
N GLU A 237 -12.03 -5.68 16.83
CA GLU A 237 -11.25 -5.50 18.04
C GLU A 237 -10.46 -4.19 18.00
N PHE A 238 -10.35 -3.51 19.14
CA PHE A 238 -9.42 -2.39 19.31
C PHE A 238 -8.03 -2.93 19.64
N ILE A 239 -7.02 -2.46 18.93
CA ILE A 239 -5.61 -2.77 19.22
C ILE A 239 -5.02 -1.71 20.14
N ILE A 240 -5.19 -0.44 19.75
CA ILE A 240 -4.71 0.72 20.50
C ILE A 240 -5.82 1.77 20.48
N ASP A 241 -6.08 2.38 21.63
CA ASP A 241 -6.94 3.55 21.78
C ASP A 241 -6.12 4.79 22.18
N GLN A 242 -6.75 5.96 22.02
CA GLN A 242 -6.19 7.26 22.46
C GLN A 242 -4.82 7.61 21.87
N LEU A 243 -4.53 7.18 20.64
CA LEU A 243 -3.29 7.51 19.93
C LEU A 243 -3.59 8.63 18.90
N PRO A 244 -3.23 9.89 19.20
CA PRO A 244 -3.56 11.02 18.32
C PRO A 244 -2.67 11.06 17.08
N ASP A 245 -3.11 11.83 16.09
CA ASP A 245 -2.35 12.16 14.86
C ASP A 245 -1.97 10.93 14.03
N LEU A 246 -2.85 9.94 14.01
CA LEU A 246 -2.72 8.74 13.18
C LEU A 246 -2.93 9.09 11.70
N MET A 247 -2.00 8.61 10.88
CA MET A 247 -2.05 8.73 9.43
C MET A 247 -2.08 7.32 8.83
N GLY A 248 -1.16 6.99 7.92
CA GLY A 248 -1.06 5.69 7.28
C GLY A 248 -0.57 4.58 8.20
N LEU A 249 -0.83 3.34 7.79
CA LEU A 249 -0.30 2.14 8.43
C LEU A 249 -0.03 1.06 7.39
N LYS A 250 0.91 0.16 7.69
CA LYS A 250 1.21 -1.01 6.88
C LYS A 250 1.45 -2.24 7.76
N ALA A 251 0.68 -3.29 7.57
CA ALA A 251 0.96 -4.58 8.19
C ALA A 251 1.76 -5.44 7.21
N THR A 252 2.81 -6.09 7.71
CA THR A 252 3.72 -6.87 6.88
C THR A 252 4.45 -7.95 7.68
N TYR A 253 4.94 -8.96 6.97
CA TYR A 253 5.92 -9.92 7.47
C TYR A 253 7.32 -9.34 7.31
N VAL A 254 8.17 -9.50 8.33
CA VAL A 254 9.52 -8.90 8.32
C VAL A 254 10.44 -9.50 7.25
N HIS A 255 10.34 -10.82 7.01
CA HIS A 255 11.26 -11.54 6.12
C HIS A 255 10.52 -12.44 5.11
N LYS A 256 9.29 -12.09 4.73
CA LYS A 256 8.51 -12.87 3.77
C LYS A 256 8.01 -11.98 2.63
N THR A 257 8.38 -12.34 1.42
CA THR A 257 7.82 -11.80 0.17
C THR A 257 6.73 -12.73 -0.34
N PHE A 258 5.77 -12.15 -1.08
CA PHE A 258 4.79 -12.93 -1.84
C PHE A 258 5.28 -13.10 -3.27
N GLY A 259 5.15 -14.31 -3.84
CA GLY A 259 5.52 -14.58 -5.24
C GLY A 259 6.96 -15.05 -5.50
N GLU A 260 7.77 -15.30 -4.46
CA GLU A 260 9.03 -16.02 -4.64
C GLU A 260 8.77 -17.53 -4.78
N SER A 261 9.08 -18.10 -5.94
CA SER A 261 9.34 -19.53 -6.04
C SER A 261 10.48 -19.89 -5.08
N ALA A 262 10.24 -20.84 -4.19
CA ALA A 262 11.26 -21.44 -3.35
C ALA A 262 12.31 -22.15 -4.20
N ASP A 263 13.26 -21.42 -4.78
CA ASP A 263 14.26 -22.01 -5.66
C ASP A 263 15.60 -21.26 -5.64
N ARG A 264 16.07 -20.93 -4.43
CA ARG A 264 17.46 -20.50 -4.20
C ARG A 264 18.29 -21.42 -3.31
N THR A 265 17.80 -22.61 -2.95
CA THR A 265 18.55 -23.52 -2.07
C THR A 265 18.74 -24.96 -2.54
N THR A 266 18.26 -25.40 -3.70
CA THR A 266 18.58 -26.77 -4.19
C THR A 266 18.77 -26.84 -5.69
N ALA A 267 19.95 -26.47 -6.18
CA ALA A 267 20.44 -26.97 -7.45
C ALA A 267 20.86 -28.45 -7.28
N ALA A 268 19.90 -29.39 -7.36
CA ALA A 268 20.14 -30.77 -7.76
C ALA A 268 18.82 -31.56 -7.91
N ALA A 269 18.54 -31.97 -9.15
CA ALA A 269 17.72 -33.13 -9.53
C ALA A 269 16.26 -33.22 -9.04
N ALA A 270 15.32 -32.83 -9.89
CA ALA A 270 14.20 -33.70 -10.29
C ALA A 270 13.39 -33.05 -11.43
N THR A 271 13.31 -33.76 -12.55
CA THR A 271 12.31 -33.56 -13.59
C THR A 271 10.92 -33.91 -13.05
N CYS A 272 10.03 -32.92 -12.93
CA CYS A 272 8.60 -33.19 -12.99
C CYS A 272 7.84 -31.96 -13.50
N ALA A 273 6.95 -32.20 -14.45
CA ALA A 273 6.17 -31.18 -15.13
C ALA A 273 5.03 -30.65 -14.24
N SER A 274 5.03 -29.34 -14.00
CA SER A 274 3.83 -28.59 -13.64
C SER A 274 3.96 -27.17 -14.18
N THR A 275 2.94 -26.73 -14.91
CA THR A 275 2.70 -25.40 -15.49
C THR A 275 3.41 -24.27 -14.74
N SER A 276 4.49 -23.76 -15.33
CA SER A 276 5.32 -22.70 -14.77
C SER A 276 4.62 -21.34 -14.84
N LEU A 277 4.44 -20.69 -13.69
CA LEU A 277 4.26 -19.24 -13.54
C LEU A 277 5.49 -18.52 -14.12
N ARG A 278 5.52 -18.31 -15.44
CA ARG A 278 6.55 -17.53 -16.15
C ARG A 278 6.17 -16.05 -16.33
N ALA A 279 5.02 -15.61 -15.82
CA ALA A 279 4.52 -14.25 -15.99
C ALA A 279 5.26 -13.20 -15.12
N SER A 280 5.89 -13.61 -14.01
CA SER A 280 6.38 -12.69 -12.97
C SER A 280 7.63 -11.87 -13.33
N SER A 281 8.35 -12.17 -14.43
CA SER A 281 9.51 -11.35 -14.83
C SER A 281 9.24 -10.42 -16.01
N ALA A 282 8.13 -10.56 -16.72
CA ALA A 282 7.85 -9.77 -17.93
C ALA A 282 7.15 -8.45 -17.59
N ALA A 283 6.10 -8.49 -16.75
CA ALA A 283 5.37 -7.29 -16.31
C ALA A 283 6.26 -6.33 -15.49
N ALA A 284 7.07 -6.86 -14.58
CA ALA A 284 8.06 -6.08 -13.83
C ALA A 284 9.15 -5.41 -14.70
N ARG A 285 9.44 -5.97 -15.90
CA ARG A 285 10.42 -5.44 -16.85
C ARG A 285 9.81 -4.44 -17.84
N SER A 286 8.48 -4.42 -18.02
CA SER A 286 7.83 -3.56 -19.03
C SER A 286 7.88 -2.08 -18.67
N VAL A 287 7.87 -1.74 -17.37
CA VAL A 287 7.92 -0.34 -16.85
C VAL A 287 9.01 0.50 -17.52
N TRP A 288 10.18 -0.10 -17.73
CA TRP A 288 11.38 0.54 -18.28
C TRP A 288 11.63 0.22 -19.76
N SER A 289 10.78 -0.59 -20.39
CA SER A 289 10.86 -0.83 -21.83
C SER A 289 10.29 0.37 -22.60
N SER A 290 11.04 0.87 -23.57
CA SER A 290 10.63 1.96 -24.46
C SER A 290 9.42 1.56 -25.30
N SER A 291 8.38 2.40 -25.38
CA SER A 291 7.38 2.31 -26.46
C SER A 291 8.09 2.48 -27.82
N PRO A 292 7.62 1.80 -28.89
CA PRO A 292 8.25 1.87 -30.19
C PRO A 292 8.12 3.28 -30.79
N THR A 293 9.15 3.64 -31.56
CA THR A 293 9.30 4.86 -32.39
C THR A 293 8.05 5.28 -33.14
#